data_AF-A0A849SZE0-F1
#
_entry.id   AF-A0A849SZE0-F1
#
_cell.length_a   1.000
_cell.length_b   1.000
_cell.length_c   1.000
_cell.angle_alpha   90.00
_cell.angle_beta   90.00
_cell.angle_gamma   90.00
#
_symmetry.space_group_name_H-M   'P 1'
#
loop_
_entity.id
_entity.type
_entity.pdbx_description
1 polymer ?
#
loop_
_entity_poly.entity_id
_entity_poly.type
_entity_poly.pdbx_seq_one_letter_code
_entity_poly.pdbx_strand_id
1 'polypeptide(L)'
;MQNYKLIIISGALLILGGSYFLLNLSQEIVLIESEESKNMHLKSVYNQIKWIPSKNQDVWMMNQSQVGRYPHKEQWERIAIVIDKTKKPMTAKYYQLKPGPLEWNNSLIKNQVSFRASCFTCHSNGPRAIRPVYLSTKAPLSISKKLQVQLLNLRIKTYGRIKFNEDHLKTDLIIYPPFRYSQPWDLERLNIKTCNYCHKENGFFARGELVRQQSGTIQSMVEKGHMPPKGFSLSLNEKKQLRDFLKGF
;
A
#
# COMPACT_ATOMS: atom_id res chain seq x y z
N MET A 1 -37.18 -31.34 -16.30
CA MET A 1 -36.16 -30.45 -16.93
C MET A 1 -36.35 -28.96 -16.61
N GLN A 2 -37.56 -28.45 -16.35
CA GLN A 2 -37.82 -27.02 -16.13
C GLN A 2 -37.17 -26.45 -14.85
N ASN A 3 -37.12 -27.22 -13.75
CA ASN A 3 -36.53 -26.79 -12.48
C ASN A 3 -35.02 -26.54 -12.54
N TYR A 4 -34.28 -27.29 -13.37
CA TYR A 4 -32.82 -27.11 -13.51
C TYR A 4 -32.47 -25.78 -14.18
N LYS A 5 -33.27 -25.34 -15.17
CA LYS A 5 -33.07 -24.03 -15.82
C LYS A 5 -33.25 -22.88 -14.82
N LEU A 6 -34.24 -22.98 -13.94
CA LEU A 6 -34.47 -21.96 -12.91
C LEU A 6 -33.32 -21.88 -11.90
N ILE A 7 -32.79 -23.01 -11.45
CA ILE A 7 -31.64 -23.05 -10.53
C ILE A 7 -30.39 -22.45 -11.17
N ILE A 8 -30.11 -22.76 -12.44
CA ILE A 8 -28.96 -22.22 -13.17
C ILE A 8 -29.09 -20.71 -13.34
N ILE A 9 -30.26 -20.21 -13.74
CA ILE A 9 -30.50 -18.77 -13.91
C ILE A 9 -30.36 -18.02 -12.58
N SER A 10 -30.96 -18.54 -11.50
CA SER A 10 -30.85 -17.94 -10.16
C SER A 10 -29.41 -17.93 -9.66
N GLY A 11 -28.66 -19.02 -9.87
CA GLY A 11 -27.23 -19.08 -9.54
C GLY A 11 -26.40 -18.07 -10.32
N ALA A 12 -26.64 -17.93 -11.62
CA ALA A 12 -25.95 -16.94 -12.46
C ALA A 12 -26.26 -15.51 -12.02
N LEU A 13 -27.53 -15.20 -11.70
CA LEU A 13 -27.94 -13.89 -11.20
C LEU A 13 -27.30 -13.57 -9.85
N LEU A 14 -27.20 -14.54 -8.94
CA LEU A 14 -26.51 -14.36 -7.65
C LEU A 14 -25.02 -14.08 -7.84
N ILE A 15 -24.35 -14.80 -8.77
CA ILE A 15 -22.93 -14.56 -9.07
C ILE A 15 -22.72 -13.18 -9.70
N LEU A 16 -23.55 -12.80 -10.66
CA LEU A 16 -23.47 -11.49 -11.32
C LEU A 16 -23.78 -10.35 -10.36
N GLY A 17 -24.86 -10.46 -9.58
CA GLY A 17 -25.24 -9.50 -8.56
C GLY A 17 -24.18 -9.36 -7.48
N GLY A 18 -23.63 -10.48 -6.98
CA GLY A 18 -22.54 -10.50 -6.01
C GLY A 18 -21.26 -9.87 -6.57
N SER A 19 -20.89 -10.18 -7.81
CA SER A 19 -19.71 -9.59 -8.46
C SER A 19 -19.85 -8.09 -8.65
N TYR A 20 -21.03 -7.63 -9.10
CA TYR A 20 -21.33 -6.21 -9.24
C TYR A 20 -21.28 -5.47 -7.90
N PHE A 21 -21.85 -6.06 -6.85
CA PHE A 21 -21.78 -5.51 -5.50
C PHE A 21 -20.34 -5.39 -4.99
N LEU A 22 -19.52 -6.44 -5.15
CA LEU A 22 -18.11 -6.42 -4.73
C LEU A 22 -17.29 -5.39 -5.50
N LEU A 23 -17.57 -5.21 -6.80
CA LEU A 23 -16.92 -4.19 -7.63
C LEU A 23 -17.29 -2.78 -7.14
N ASN A 24 -18.57 -2.49 -6.92
CA ASN A 24 -18.99 -1.18 -6.40
C ASN A 24 -18.41 -0.89 -5.02
N LEU A 25 -18.47 -1.87 -4.11
CA LEU A 25 -17.91 -1.74 -2.77
C LEU A 25 -16.43 -1.37 -2.82
N SER A 26 -15.66 -1.94 -3.75
CA SER A 26 -14.23 -1.67 -3.87
C SER A 26 -13.88 -0.25 -4.37
N GLN A 27 -14.82 0.43 -5.04
CA GLN A 27 -14.60 1.75 -5.64
C GLN A 27 -14.93 2.93 -4.70
N GLU A 28 -15.60 2.67 -3.58
CA GLU A 28 -15.90 3.71 -2.61
C GLU A 28 -14.64 4.20 -1.86
N ILE A 29 -14.69 5.42 -1.33
CA ILE A 29 -13.64 5.90 -0.42
C ILE A 29 -13.78 5.17 0.92
N VAL A 30 -12.66 4.69 1.46
CA VAL A 30 -12.57 4.21 2.84
C VAL A 30 -11.74 5.18 3.67
N LEU A 31 -12.33 5.72 4.74
CA LEU A 31 -11.63 6.53 5.73
C LEU A 31 -11.19 5.63 6.88
N ILE A 32 -9.90 5.61 7.17
CA ILE A 32 -9.31 4.82 8.26
C ILE A 32 -8.47 5.70 9.20
N GLU A 33 -8.43 5.33 10.47
CA GLU A 33 -7.28 5.64 11.32
C GLU A 33 -6.18 4.61 11.04
N SER A 34 -4.98 5.07 10.67
CA SER A 34 -3.85 4.20 10.34
C SER A 34 -3.27 3.56 11.59
N GLU A 35 -3.12 2.23 11.58
CA GLU A 35 -2.32 1.54 12.59
C GLU A 35 -0.82 1.84 12.40
N GLU A 36 -0.37 2.04 11.16
CA GLU A 36 1.06 2.12 10.81
C GLU A 36 1.64 3.53 10.94
N SER A 37 0.81 4.56 10.78
CA SER A 37 1.28 5.92 10.58
C SER A 37 0.97 6.78 11.80
N LYS A 38 2.00 7.45 12.31
CA LYS A 38 1.91 8.47 13.35
C LYS A 38 2.56 9.76 12.82
N ASN A 39 2.05 10.91 13.27
CA ASN A 39 2.68 12.20 12.95
C ASN A 39 3.89 12.46 13.87
N MET A 40 4.55 13.60 13.71
CA MET A 40 5.70 14.02 14.53
C MET A 40 5.41 14.14 16.04
N HIS A 41 4.13 14.22 16.42
CA HIS A 41 3.67 14.27 17.81
C HIS A 41 3.12 12.92 18.30
N LEU A 42 3.43 11.83 17.59
CA LEU A 42 2.94 10.47 17.86
C LEU A 42 1.40 10.34 17.84
N LYS A 43 0.71 11.30 17.24
CA LYS A 43 -0.76 11.25 17.07
C LYS A 43 -1.11 10.43 15.84
N SER A 44 -2.31 9.87 15.85
CA SER A 44 -2.82 9.04 14.76
C SER A 44 -2.97 9.82 13.46
N VAL A 45 -2.63 9.17 12.36
CA VAL A 45 -2.80 9.66 11.00
C VAL A 45 -4.06 9.03 10.40
N TYR A 46 -4.84 9.83 9.67
CA TYR A 46 -6.06 9.38 9.01
C TYR A 46 -5.84 9.30 7.51
N ASN A 47 -6.35 8.26 6.86
CA ASN A 47 -6.23 8.08 5.43
C ASN A 47 -7.61 7.85 4.81
N GLN A 48 -7.94 8.64 3.79
CA GLN A 48 -8.99 8.30 2.83
C GLN A 48 -8.32 7.56 1.69
N ILE A 49 -8.79 6.36 1.33
CA ILE A 49 -8.17 5.53 0.31
C ILE A 49 -9.23 5.17 -0.74
N LYS A 50 -8.84 5.22 -2.02
CA LYS A 50 -9.69 4.79 -3.14
C LYS A 50 -8.84 4.03 -4.17
N TRP A 51 -9.37 2.92 -4.65
CA TRP A 51 -8.81 2.17 -5.77
C TRP A 51 -9.58 2.51 -7.04
N ILE A 52 -8.86 2.88 -8.09
CA ILE A 52 -9.42 3.26 -9.40
C ILE A 52 -8.85 2.29 -10.43
N PRO A 53 -9.58 1.22 -10.77
CA PRO A 53 -9.13 0.23 -11.75
C PRO A 53 -9.23 0.75 -13.19
N SER A 54 -8.32 0.30 -14.06
CA SER A 54 -8.42 0.44 -15.52
C SER A 54 -7.86 -0.81 -16.20
N LYS A 55 -7.93 -0.93 -17.53
CA LYS A 55 -7.41 -2.11 -18.26
C LYS A 55 -5.90 -2.27 -18.08
N ASN A 56 -5.15 -1.20 -18.36
CA ASN A 56 -3.69 -1.23 -18.42
C ASN A 56 -3.00 -0.70 -17.15
N GLN A 57 -3.76 -0.09 -16.26
CA GLN A 57 -3.22 0.46 -15.02
C GLN A 57 -4.23 0.34 -13.88
N ASP A 58 -3.74 0.33 -12.65
CA ASP A 58 -4.55 0.58 -11.46
C ASP A 58 -3.99 1.79 -10.71
N VAL A 59 -4.85 2.64 -10.18
CA VAL A 59 -4.43 3.81 -9.41
C VAL A 59 -4.94 3.70 -7.97
N TRP A 60 -4.01 3.76 -7.03
CA TRP A 60 -4.31 3.85 -5.61
C TRP A 60 -4.16 5.29 -5.18
N MET A 61 -5.27 5.94 -4.87
CA MET A 61 -5.28 7.31 -4.39
C MET A 61 -5.50 7.35 -2.90
N MET A 62 -4.79 8.25 -2.23
CA MET A 62 -4.86 8.44 -0.81
C MET A 62 -4.86 9.93 -0.47
N ASN A 63 -5.78 10.37 0.39
CA ASN A 63 -5.64 11.64 1.10
C ASN A 63 -5.24 11.28 2.53
N GLN A 64 -4.08 11.79 2.96
CA GLN A 64 -3.54 11.55 4.28
C GLN A 64 -3.62 12.83 5.12
N SER A 65 -4.07 12.70 6.36
CA SER A 65 -4.15 13.81 7.31
C SER A 65 -3.30 13.52 8.55
N GLN A 66 -2.35 14.42 8.80
CA GLN A 66 -1.49 14.39 9.98
C GLN A 66 -2.04 15.24 11.15
N VAL A 67 -3.08 16.04 10.91
CA VAL A 67 -3.61 16.99 11.91
C VAL A 67 -4.94 16.56 12.54
N GLY A 68 -5.60 15.54 11.99
CA GLY A 68 -6.83 14.98 12.56
C GLY A 68 -7.74 14.31 11.53
N ARG A 69 -8.93 13.84 11.96
CA ARG A 69 -9.89 13.15 11.07
C ARG A 69 -10.55 14.08 10.05
N TYR A 70 -10.78 15.33 10.43
CA TYR A 70 -11.51 16.31 9.64
C TYR A 70 -10.70 17.60 9.51
N PRO A 71 -9.52 17.54 8.87
CA PRO A 71 -8.74 18.74 8.64
C PRO A 71 -9.40 19.57 7.53
N HIS A 72 -8.96 20.82 7.36
CA HIS A 72 -9.34 21.61 6.20
C HIS A 72 -8.88 20.92 4.91
N LYS A 73 -9.55 21.19 3.78
CA LYS A 73 -9.30 20.49 2.51
C LYS A 73 -7.84 20.59 2.07
N GLU A 74 -7.21 21.73 2.33
CA GLU A 74 -5.84 22.09 1.97
C GLU A 74 -4.78 21.36 2.82
N GLN A 75 -5.18 20.80 3.96
CA GLN A 75 -4.31 20.09 4.90
C GLN A 75 -4.24 18.59 4.59
N TRP A 76 -5.07 18.08 3.66
CA TRP A 76 -4.96 16.72 3.17
C TRP A 76 -3.79 16.58 2.19
N GLU A 77 -2.91 15.64 2.48
CA GLU A 77 -1.80 15.26 1.61
C GLU A 77 -2.30 14.22 0.62
N ARG A 78 -2.42 14.62 -0.66
CA ARG A 78 -2.92 13.74 -1.70
C ARG A 78 -1.77 13.00 -2.38
N ILE A 79 -1.83 11.67 -2.36
CA ILE A 79 -0.83 10.77 -2.94
C ILE A 79 -1.52 9.85 -3.96
N ALA A 80 -0.80 9.50 -5.02
CA ALA A 80 -1.21 8.47 -5.97
C ALA A 80 -0.09 7.46 -6.21
N ILE A 81 -0.41 6.17 -6.18
CA ILE A 81 0.46 5.08 -6.63
C ILE A 81 -0.18 4.46 -7.88
N VAL A 82 0.47 4.65 -9.02
CA VAL A 82 0.00 4.16 -10.32
C VAL A 82 0.74 2.87 -10.65
N ILE A 83 0.00 1.76 -10.77
CA ILE A 83 0.52 0.45 -11.12
C ILE A 83 0.29 0.20 -12.61
N ASP A 84 1.37 0.12 -13.37
CA ASP A 84 1.36 -0.29 -14.78
C ASP A 84 1.29 -1.82 -14.88
N LYS A 85 0.20 -2.29 -15.49
CA LYS A 85 -0.12 -3.72 -15.67
C LYS A 85 0.28 -4.27 -17.04
N THR A 86 0.89 -3.45 -17.90
CA THR A 86 1.29 -3.85 -19.26
C THR A 86 2.53 -4.75 -19.29
N LYS A 87 3.28 -4.81 -18.18
CA LYS A 87 4.51 -5.61 -18.04
C LYS A 87 4.45 -6.52 -16.81
N LYS A 88 5.28 -7.58 -16.82
CA LYS A 88 5.49 -8.51 -15.71
C LYS A 88 6.99 -8.61 -15.41
N PRO A 89 7.46 -8.33 -14.17
CA PRO A 89 6.68 -7.79 -13.05
C PRO A 89 6.05 -6.44 -13.39
N MET A 90 4.94 -6.11 -12.74
CA MET A 90 4.28 -4.81 -12.89
C MET A 90 5.22 -3.70 -12.41
N THR A 91 4.98 -2.45 -12.84
CA THR A 91 5.76 -1.31 -12.34
C THR A 91 4.92 -0.29 -11.61
N ALA A 92 5.51 0.47 -10.69
CA ALA A 92 4.85 1.54 -9.95
C ALA A 92 5.48 2.92 -10.18
N LYS A 93 4.62 3.93 -10.32
CA LYS A 93 4.94 5.37 -10.27
C LYS A 93 4.23 6.01 -9.07
N TYR A 94 4.84 7.02 -8.47
CA TYR A 94 4.36 7.65 -7.24
C TYR A 94 4.23 9.15 -7.41
N TYR A 95 3.13 9.75 -6.95
CA TYR A 95 2.90 11.18 -7.12
C TYR A 95 2.39 11.77 -5.83
N GLN A 96 2.96 12.91 -5.43
CA GLN A 96 2.35 13.82 -4.46
C GLN A 96 1.62 14.91 -5.25
N LEU A 97 0.32 15.05 -5.03
CA LEU A 97 -0.54 15.98 -5.76
C LEU A 97 -1.01 17.11 -4.86
N LYS A 98 -1.46 18.21 -5.47
CA LYS A 98 -2.22 19.24 -4.75
C LYS A 98 -3.48 18.62 -4.09
N PRO A 99 -3.91 19.14 -2.91
CA PRO A 99 -5.10 18.65 -2.24
C PRO A 99 -6.34 18.68 -3.15
N GLY A 100 -7.25 17.72 -2.99
CA GLY A 100 -8.44 17.61 -3.82
C GLY A 100 -9.17 16.26 -3.68
N PRO A 101 -10.20 16.01 -4.51
CA PRO A 101 -10.96 14.77 -4.47
C PRO A 101 -10.12 13.56 -4.90
N LEU A 102 -10.49 12.37 -4.42
CA LEU A 102 -9.88 11.10 -4.83
C LEU A 102 -10.42 10.66 -6.19
N GLU A 103 -9.97 11.37 -7.23
CA GLU A 103 -10.29 11.11 -8.63
C GLU A 103 -9.01 11.12 -9.44
N TRP A 104 -8.92 10.27 -10.46
CA TRP A 104 -7.72 10.14 -11.27
C TRP A 104 -7.93 10.67 -12.68
N ASN A 105 -6.98 11.48 -13.12
CA ASN A 105 -6.83 11.99 -14.48
C ASN A 105 -5.32 12.19 -14.73
N ASN A 106 -4.82 11.78 -15.90
CA ASN A 106 -3.41 11.93 -16.26
C ASN A 106 -2.93 13.39 -16.27
N SER A 107 -3.82 14.37 -16.45
CA SER A 107 -3.44 15.79 -16.35
C SER A 107 -3.00 16.20 -14.94
N LEU A 108 -3.41 15.46 -13.89
CA LEU A 108 -3.00 15.73 -12.51
C LEU A 108 -1.50 15.56 -12.30
N ILE A 109 -0.83 14.75 -13.12
CA ILE A 109 0.62 14.58 -13.07
C ILE A 109 1.33 15.93 -13.27
N LYS A 110 0.76 16.83 -14.09
CA LYS A 110 1.29 18.20 -14.29
C LYS A 110 1.15 19.08 -13.05
N ASN A 111 0.30 18.70 -12.10
CA ASN A 111 0.05 19.37 -10.83
C ASN A 111 0.73 18.68 -9.65
N GLN A 112 1.78 17.89 -9.91
CA GLN A 112 2.62 17.31 -8.88
C GLN A 112 3.25 18.42 -8.02
N VAL A 113 3.34 18.17 -6.72
CA VAL A 113 4.06 19.02 -5.77
C VAL A 113 5.21 18.21 -5.16
N SER A 114 6.13 18.89 -4.48
CA SER A 114 7.21 18.21 -3.78
C SER A 114 6.66 17.24 -2.74
N PHE A 115 7.31 16.08 -2.62
CA PHE A 115 7.00 15.11 -1.57
C PHE A 115 7.22 15.75 -0.21
N ARG A 116 6.32 15.50 0.74
CA ARG A 116 6.53 15.88 2.15
C ARG A 116 7.21 14.77 2.95
N ALA A 117 7.12 13.54 2.46
CA ALA A 117 7.79 12.37 2.99
C ALA A 117 8.20 11.45 1.83
N SER A 118 9.31 10.73 1.98
CA SER A 118 9.73 9.72 1.00
C SER A 118 8.75 8.54 1.04
N CYS A 119 7.76 8.50 0.14
CA CYS A 119 6.81 7.39 0.11
C CYS A 119 7.49 6.06 -0.18
N PHE A 120 8.68 6.06 -0.78
CA PHE A 120 9.44 4.85 -1.09
C PHE A 120 9.95 4.10 0.15
N THR A 121 10.23 4.80 1.26
CA THR A 121 10.61 4.18 2.55
C THR A 121 9.52 3.24 3.08
N CYS A 122 8.27 3.53 2.75
CA CYS A 122 7.13 2.69 3.08
C CYS A 122 6.75 1.79 1.91
N HIS A 123 6.67 2.30 0.68
CA HIS A 123 5.97 1.66 -0.43
C HIS A 123 6.89 1.13 -1.53
N SER A 124 8.04 0.54 -1.19
CA SER A 124 9.04 0.10 -2.18
C SER A 124 8.57 -0.94 -3.20
N ASN A 125 7.49 -1.68 -2.90
CA ASN A 125 6.86 -2.67 -3.78
C ASN A 125 5.39 -2.30 -4.09
N GLY A 126 5.14 -1.02 -4.39
CA GLY A 126 3.80 -0.50 -4.68
C GLY A 126 2.91 -0.29 -3.43
N PRO A 127 1.57 -0.34 -3.56
CA PRO A 127 0.66 -0.14 -2.43
C PRO A 127 0.90 -1.20 -1.35
N ARG A 128 0.85 -0.78 -0.08
CA ARG A 128 0.93 -1.68 1.06
C ARG A 128 -0.46 -1.99 1.61
N ALA A 129 -0.56 -3.13 2.28
CA ALA A 129 -1.82 -3.54 2.89
C ALA A 129 -2.34 -2.46 3.86
N ILE A 130 -3.59 -2.11 3.68
CA ILE A 130 -4.38 -1.15 4.45
C ILE A 130 -4.66 -1.77 5.82
N ARG A 131 -4.13 -1.14 6.87
CA ARG A 131 -4.25 -1.60 8.26
C ARG A 131 -4.94 -0.54 9.11
N PRO A 132 -6.28 -0.61 9.24
CA PRO A 132 -7.02 0.30 10.10
C PRO A 132 -6.89 -0.10 11.56
N VAL A 133 -6.96 0.88 12.46
CA VAL A 133 -7.28 0.62 13.87
C VAL A 133 -8.76 0.21 13.95
N TYR A 134 -9.04 -1.10 13.93
CA TYR A 134 -10.43 -1.62 13.84
C TYR A 134 -11.33 -1.23 15.01
N LEU A 135 -10.75 -0.93 16.17
CA LEU A 135 -11.45 -0.46 17.37
C LEU A 135 -11.42 1.07 17.52
N SER A 136 -11.08 1.80 16.44
CA SER A 136 -11.03 3.26 16.47
C SER A 136 -12.41 3.84 16.82
N THR A 137 -12.47 4.58 17.92
CA THR A 137 -13.64 5.41 18.26
C THR A 137 -13.70 6.65 17.37
N LYS A 138 -12.54 7.10 16.87
CA LYS A 138 -12.43 8.30 16.04
C LYS A 138 -12.77 8.03 14.59
N ALA A 139 -12.50 6.87 14.02
CA ALA A 139 -12.84 6.50 12.64
C ALA A 139 -13.36 5.06 12.58
N PRO A 140 -14.54 4.77 13.16
CA PRO A 140 -15.09 3.43 13.21
C PRO A 140 -15.42 2.91 11.81
N LEU A 141 -15.10 1.64 11.56
CA LEU A 141 -15.43 0.97 10.30
C LEU A 141 -16.69 0.12 10.44
N SER A 142 -17.67 0.37 9.58
CA SER A 142 -18.81 -0.53 9.39
C SER A 142 -18.34 -1.90 8.87
N ILE A 143 -19.20 -2.92 8.98
CA ILE A 143 -18.91 -4.27 8.47
C ILE A 143 -18.59 -4.23 6.96
N SER A 144 -19.36 -3.45 6.18
CA SER A 144 -19.11 -3.28 4.75
C SER A 144 -17.72 -2.67 4.47
N LYS A 145 -17.29 -1.68 5.26
CA LYS A 145 -15.95 -1.08 5.12
C LYS A 145 -14.84 -2.02 5.57
N LYS A 146 -15.05 -2.86 6.58
CA LYS A 146 -14.10 -3.92 6.95
C LYS A 146 -13.93 -4.92 5.81
N LEU A 147 -15.02 -5.37 5.19
CA LEU A 147 -14.99 -6.23 4.00
C LEU A 147 -14.29 -5.54 2.82
N GLN A 148 -14.60 -4.25 2.58
CA GLN A 148 -13.92 -3.46 1.55
C GLN A 148 -12.40 -3.45 1.76
N VAL A 149 -11.92 -3.18 2.98
CA VAL A 149 -10.49 -3.21 3.32
C VAL A 149 -9.87 -4.59 3.02
N GLN A 150 -10.56 -5.69 3.34
CA GLN A 150 -10.09 -7.03 3.03
C GLN A 150 -9.97 -7.28 1.53
N LEU A 151 -10.96 -6.86 0.73
CA LEU A 151 -10.93 -6.98 -0.73
C LEU A 151 -9.78 -6.17 -1.33
N LEU A 152 -9.58 -4.93 -0.86
CA LEU A 152 -8.46 -4.08 -1.28
C LEU A 152 -7.11 -4.72 -0.92
N ASN A 153 -6.98 -5.29 0.27
CA ASN A 153 -5.77 -6.00 0.69
C ASN A 153 -5.51 -7.26 -0.12
N LEU A 154 -6.56 -8.00 -0.48
CA LEU A 154 -6.45 -9.13 -1.41
C LEU A 154 -5.95 -8.64 -2.77
N ARG A 155 -6.54 -7.55 -3.30
CA ARG A 155 -6.08 -6.96 -4.57
C ARG A 155 -4.60 -6.58 -4.51
N ILE A 156 -4.17 -5.90 -3.46
CA ILE A 156 -2.75 -5.54 -3.25
C ILE A 156 -1.87 -6.80 -3.25
N LYS A 157 -2.28 -7.85 -2.54
CA LYS A 157 -1.54 -9.12 -2.49
C LYS A 157 -1.42 -9.78 -3.88
N THR A 158 -2.43 -9.66 -4.73
CA THR A 158 -2.42 -10.27 -6.08
C THR A 158 -1.44 -9.63 -7.06
N TYR A 159 -0.92 -8.42 -6.78
CA TYR A 159 0.10 -7.82 -7.64
C TYR A 159 1.44 -8.57 -7.59
N GLY A 160 1.76 -9.21 -6.46
CA GLY A 160 3.06 -9.88 -6.26
C GLY A 160 4.23 -8.89 -6.25
N ARG A 161 5.30 -9.21 -6.98
CA ARG A 161 6.44 -8.31 -7.17
C ARG A 161 6.06 -7.16 -8.10
N ILE A 162 6.18 -5.94 -7.59
CA ILE A 162 6.02 -4.68 -8.33
C ILE A 162 7.36 -3.96 -8.33
N LYS A 163 7.98 -3.80 -9.50
CA LYS A 163 9.21 -3.02 -9.63
C LYS A 163 8.91 -1.53 -9.67
N PHE A 164 9.91 -0.73 -9.36
CA PHE A 164 9.83 0.69 -9.63
C PHE A 164 9.87 0.96 -11.14
N ASN A 165 9.17 1.98 -11.62
CA ASN A 165 9.24 2.39 -13.00
C ASN A 165 10.41 3.38 -13.22
N GLU A 166 11.42 2.96 -13.97
CA GLU A 166 12.67 3.73 -14.16
C GLU A 166 12.46 5.10 -14.81
N ASP A 167 11.41 5.30 -15.62
CA ASP A 167 11.11 6.61 -16.21
C ASP A 167 10.84 7.67 -15.12
N HIS A 168 10.44 7.24 -13.93
CA HIS A 168 10.16 8.11 -12.80
C HIS A 168 11.46 8.59 -12.09
N LEU A 169 12.62 7.95 -12.33
CA LEU A 169 13.91 8.36 -11.74
C LEU A 169 14.23 9.83 -12.03
N LYS A 170 13.93 10.30 -13.24
CA LYS A 170 14.21 11.69 -13.65
C LYS A 170 13.45 12.70 -12.79
N THR A 171 12.21 12.37 -12.43
CA THR A 171 11.37 13.21 -11.57
C THR A 171 11.82 13.16 -10.11
N ASP A 172 12.27 11.99 -9.65
CA ASP A 172 12.70 11.78 -8.26
C ASP A 172 13.94 12.60 -7.87
N LEU A 173 14.87 12.82 -8.81
CA LEU A 173 16.12 13.54 -8.56
C LEU A 173 15.96 15.04 -8.34
N ILE A 174 14.84 15.61 -8.79
CA ILE A 174 14.61 17.07 -8.77
C ILE A 174 13.82 17.49 -7.53
N ILE A 175 13.21 16.54 -6.82
CA ILE A 175 12.31 16.81 -5.69
C ILE A 175 13.07 16.65 -4.36
N TYR A 176 12.95 17.64 -3.46
CA TYR A 176 13.45 17.56 -2.09
C TYR A 176 12.30 17.41 -1.07
N PRO A 177 12.42 16.50 -0.08
CA PRO A 177 13.43 15.44 0.04
C PRO A 177 13.35 14.42 -1.10
N PRO A 178 14.46 13.70 -1.39
CA PRO A 178 14.48 12.73 -2.49
C PRO A 178 13.41 11.66 -2.26
N PHE A 179 12.74 11.27 -3.34
CA PHE A 179 11.76 10.19 -3.27
C PHE A 179 12.39 8.88 -2.81
N ARG A 180 13.64 8.61 -3.20
CA ARG A 180 14.42 7.44 -2.81
C ARG A 180 15.83 7.86 -2.40
N TYR A 181 16.35 7.25 -1.35
CA TYR A 181 17.76 7.37 -0.99
C TYR A 181 18.60 6.34 -1.75
N SER A 182 19.77 6.78 -2.23
CA SER A 182 20.64 6.01 -3.12
C SER A 182 22.05 5.79 -2.58
N GLN A 183 22.33 6.19 -1.33
CA GLN A 183 23.65 5.93 -0.76
C GLN A 183 23.83 4.41 -0.58
N PRO A 184 25.06 3.88 -0.69
CA PRO A 184 25.31 2.44 -0.52
C PRO A 184 24.72 1.88 0.78
N TRP A 185 24.79 2.66 1.86
CA TRP A 185 24.18 2.35 3.15
C TRP A 185 22.65 2.16 3.07
N ASP A 186 21.93 3.06 2.40
CA ASP A 186 20.46 3.00 2.24
C ASP A 186 19.98 1.79 1.43
N LEU A 187 20.88 1.22 0.62
CA LEU A 187 20.65 0.09 -0.26
C LEU A 187 21.10 -1.25 0.32
N GLU A 188 21.67 -1.26 1.52
CA GLU A 188 22.07 -2.50 2.20
C GLU A 188 20.85 -3.40 2.40
N ARG A 189 20.99 -4.68 2.01
CA ARG A 189 19.90 -5.66 2.03
C ARG A 189 19.84 -6.41 3.36
N LEU A 190 18.64 -6.58 3.89
CA LEU A 190 18.40 -7.45 5.03
C LEU A 190 18.44 -8.91 4.57
N ASN A 191 19.53 -9.61 4.87
CA ASN A 191 19.73 -11.00 4.47
C ASN A 191 19.39 -12.00 5.59
N ILE A 192 18.11 -12.12 5.91
CA ILE A 192 17.60 -13.09 6.90
C ILE A 192 16.86 -14.21 6.18
N LYS A 193 17.22 -15.47 6.46
CA LYS A 193 16.66 -16.66 5.79
C LYS A 193 15.14 -16.66 5.80
N THR A 194 14.51 -16.44 6.95
CA THR A 194 13.05 -16.39 7.08
C THR A 194 12.42 -15.24 6.27
N CYS A 195 13.04 -14.07 6.24
CA CYS A 195 12.54 -12.91 5.48
C CYS A 195 12.64 -13.15 3.97
N ASN A 196 13.75 -13.74 3.50
CA ASN A 196 14.04 -13.99 2.08
C ASN A 196 13.06 -14.98 1.42
N TYR A 197 12.28 -15.73 2.20
CA TYR A 197 11.23 -16.59 1.65
C TYR A 197 10.23 -15.80 0.79
N CYS A 198 9.82 -14.63 1.29
CA CYS A 198 8.92 -13.69 0.62
C CYS A 198 9.68 -12.50 -0.02
N HIS A 199 10.71 -12.00 0.65
CA HIS A 199 11.43 -10.79 0.27
C HIS A 199 12.61 -11.07 -0.65
N LYS A 200 12.28 -11.55 -1.85
CA LYS A 200 13.21 -11.83 -2.95
C LYS A 200 12.69 -11.23 -4.25
N GLU A 201 13.56 -11.11 -5.24
CA GLU A 201 13.21 -10.50 -6.54
C GLU A 201 12.38 -11.43 -7.44
N ASN A 202 12.58 -12.75 -7.34
CA ASN A 202 12.00 -13.72 -8.26
C ASN A 202 11.19 -14.82 -7.54
N GLY A 203 10.20 -15.37 -8.24
CA GLY A 203 9.35 -16.47 -7.77
C GLY A 203 7.93 -16.04 -7.39
N PHE A 204 7.06 -17.03 -7.17
CA PHE A 204 5.62 -16.81 -7.00
C PHE A 204 5.26 -15.93 -5.79
N PHE A 205 6.02 -16.04 -4.69
CA PHE A 205 5.83 -15.26 -3.47
C PHE A 205 6.75 -14.04 -3.36
N ALA A 206 7.45 -13.68 -4.43
CA ALA A 206 8.38 -12.54 -4.44
C ALA A 206 7.67 -11.22 -4.13
N ARG A 207 8.22 -10.47 -3.18
CA ARG A 207 7.75 -9.15 -2.75
C ARG A 207 8.81 -8.06 -2.84
N GLY A 208 9.96 -8.36 -3.43
CA GLY A 208 11.12 -7.49 -3.46
C GLY A 208 11.93 -7.59 -2.18
N GLU A 209 13.21 -7.31 -2.30
CA GLU A 209 14.17 -7.33 -1.19
C GLU A 209 13.87 -6.21 -0.18
N LEU A 210 14.17 -6.47 1.09
CA LEU A 210 14.13 -5.48 2.15
C LEU A 210 15.49 -4.79 2.21
N VAL A 211 15.50 -3.47 2.14
CA VAL A 211 16.73 -2.65 2.22
C VAL A 211 16.65 -1.64 3.36
N ARG A 212 17.81 -1.10 3.74
CA ARG A 212 17.98 -0.30 4.95
C ARG A 212 17.14 0.97 4.97
N GLN A 213 16.91 1.62 3.83
CA GLN A 213 15.98 2.76 3.75
C GLN A 213 14.54 2.44 4.19
N GLN A 214 14.16 1.17 4.31
CA GLN A 214 12.85 0.75 4.86
C GLN A 214 12.92 0.31 6.33
N SER A 215 14.03 0.53 7.03
CA SER A 215 14.26 0.06 8.41
C SER A 215 13.11 0.42 9.36
N GLY A 216 12.64 1.68 9.35
CA GLY A 216 11.51 2.11 10.19
C GLY A 216 10.22 1.34 9.90
N THR A 217 9.94 1.08 8.62
CA THR A 217 8.80 0.25 8.21
C THR A 217 8.98 -1.21 8.66
N ILE A 218 10.17 -1.78 8.44
CA ILE A 218 10.49 -3.17 8.83
C ILE A 218 10.32 -3.35 10.34
N GLN A 219 10.89 -2.43 11.13
CA GLN A 219 10.77 -2.43 12.59
C GLN A 219 9.31 -2.40 13.03
N SER A 220 8.52 -1.42 12.55
CA SER A 220 7.11 -1.29 12.93
C SER A 220 6.29 -2.54 12.58
N MET A 221 6.58 -3.16 11.43
CA MET A 221 5.90 -4.37 10.98
C MET A 221 6.22 -5.58 11.86
N VAL A 222 7.45 -5.70 12.33
CA VAL A 222 7.87 -6.79 13.22
C VAL A 222 7.31 -6.59 14.62
N GLU A 223 7.40 -5.39 15.18
CA GLU A 223 6.89 -5.07 16.53
C GLU A 223 5.37 -5.30 16.64
N LYS A 224 4.62 -5.02 15.56
CA LYS A 224 3.16 -5.24 15.50
C LYS A 224 2.77 -6.67 15.14
N GLY A 225 3.73 -7.58 14.93
CA GLY A 225 3.45 -8.97 14.56
C GLY A 225 2.88 -9.15 13.15
N HIS A 226 3.01 -8.14 12.28
CA HIS A 226 2.64 -8.23 10.87
C HIS A 226 3.73 -8.92 10.04
N MET A 227 4.96 -8.96 10.54
CA MET A 227 6.09 -9.68 9.97
C MET A 227 6.86 -10.47 11.06
N PRO A 228 7.26 -11.72 10.78
CA PRO A 228 6.92 -12.51 9.61
C PRO A 228 5.43 -12.95 9.63
N PRO A 229 4.83 -13.37 8.50
CA PRO A 229 3.43 -13.80 8.48
C PRO A 229 3.20 -15.06 9.33
N LYS A 230 1.94 -15.30 9.72
CA LYS A 230 1.54 -16.48 10.50
C LYS A 230 2.10 -17.77 9.89
N GLY A 231 2.70 -18.61 10.73
CA GLY A 231 3.37 -19.86 10.33
C GLY A 231 4.89 -19.73 10.16
N PHE A 232 5.42 -18.50 10.21
CA PHE A 232 6.85 -18.23 10.23
C PHE A 232 7.24 -17.60 11.58
N SER A 233 8.46 -17.83 12.03
CA SER A 233 9.03 -17.21 13.22
C SER A 233 10.52 -16.97 13.00
N LEU A 234 11.04 -15.90 13.59
CA LEU A 234 12.48 -15.64 13.59
C LEU A 234 13.13 -16.43 14.71
N SER A 235 14.18 -17.18 14.39
CA SER A 235 15.07 -17.76 15.40
C SER A 235 15.76 -16.68 16.25
N LEU A 236 16.33 -17.05 17.39
CA LEU A 236 17.08 -16.10 18.24
C LEU A 236 18.22 -15.42 17.48
N ASN A 237 18.92 -16.17 16.61
CA ASN A 237 19.98 -15.63 15.78
C ASN A 237 19.44 -14.65 14.72
N GLU A 238 18.35 -14.98 14.04
CA GLU A 238 17.73 -14.06 13.07
C GLU A 238 17.16 -12.80 13.73
N LYS A 239 16.62 -12.90 14.96
CA LYS A 239 16.23 -11.73 15.75
C LYS A 239 17.43 -10.84 16.07
N LYS A 240 18.60 -11.41 16.35
CA LYS A 240 19.84 -10.65 16.54
C LYS A 240 20.24 -9.95 15.24
N GLN A 241 20.32 -10.69 14.13
CA GLN A 241 20.63 -10.13 12.79
C GLN A 241 19.68 -8.98 12.42
N LEU A 242 18.39 -9.12 12.70
CA LEU A 242 17.41 -8.05 12.44
C LEU A 242 17.69 -6.81 13.28
N ARG A 243 17.99 -6.97 14.57
CA ARG A 243 18.33 -5.84 15.44
C ARG A 243 19.60 -5.14 14.99
N ASP A 244 20.64 -5.88 14.63
CA ASP A 244 21.91 -5.34 14.17
C ASP A 244 21.70 -4.56 12.85
N PHE A 245 20.94 -5.15 11.91
CA PHE A 245 20.51 -4.46 10.70
C PHE A 245 19.70 -3.19 11.00
N LEU A 246 18.74 -3.21 11.94
CA LEU A 246 17.94 -2.01 12.23
C LEU A 246 18.74 -0.90 12.93
N LYS A 247 19.74 -1.26 13.74
CA LYS A 247 20.60 -0.30 14.45
C LYS A 247 21.70 0.28 13.55
N GLY A 248 22.19 -0.49 12.59
CA GLY A 248 23.26 -0.06 11.71
C GLY A 248 24.66 -0.16 12.29
N PHE A 249 24.90 -1.18 13.11
CA PHE A 249 26.22 -1.51 13.66
C PHE A 249 26.48 -3.01 13.50
#